data_AF-A0AAW3ZPI9-F1
#
_entry.id   AF-A0AAW3ZPI9-F1
#
_cell.length_a   1.000
_cell.length_b   1.000
_cell.length_c   1.000
_cell.angle_alpha   90.00
_cell.angle_beta   90.00
_cell.angle_gamma   90.00
#
_symmetry.space_group_name_H-M   'P 1'
#
loop_
_entity.id
_entity.type
_entity.pdbx_description
1 polymer ?
#
loop_
_entity_poly.entity_id
_entity_poly.type
_entity_poly.pdbx_seq_one_letter_code
_entity_poly.pdbx_strand_id
1 'polypeptide(L)'
;MRGGSIFLVYGVHGGRPNDVYFGSFRTREDAEEAIARLHAKEMHGANWAAKHHDQGFVIRELVVETDFEVPQRPKPRDRFCAHAKEGSVGCAQVEVFERTPQGLEERARYARNHAMFETFEPFRQRGRNFALVSRDYTKSAVLDLATGEIVAEEPDNEWDFCPVGFYVPDWWDLHDDSVLPGSPYWSKDCELPDGTFGFVWGCVWGDDSSWKVQWLDLSRVAEGALTREERFGYVEVSTRDWHSPALSLEPPPSGGSAPPPFIGVRFNKGKARACIDVLVDFDLSTGQPVDWQRLRNENFD
;
A
#
# COMPACT_ATOMS: atom_id res chain seq x y z
N MET A 1 11.89 7.42 -14.86
CA MET A 1 12.14 8.87 -15.03
C MET A 1 13.56 9.16 -15.53
N ARG A 2 14.09 8.38 -16.48
CA ARG A 2 15.46 8.63 -16.95
C ARG A 2 15.53 9.95 -17.71
N GLY A 3 16.52 10.77 -17.36
CA GLY A 3 16.76 12.06 -18.00
C GLY A 3 15.91 13.21 -17.45
N GLY A 4 15.03 12.97 -16.47
CA GLY A 4 14.40 14.03 -15.69
C GLY A 4 15.38 14.63 -14.67
N SER A 5 15.14 15.85 -14.21
CA SER A 5 15.91 16.48 -13.12
C SER A 5 15.14 16.42 -11.80
N ILE A 6 15.86 16.19 -10.69
CA ILE A 6 15.40 16.48 -9.34
C ILE A 6 16.30 17.53 -8.69
N PHE A 7 15.76 18.22 -7.70
CA PHE A 7 16.43 19.32 -7.00
C PHE A 7 16.67 18.91 -5.55
N LEU A 8 17.94 18.79 -5.18
CA LEU A 8 18.37 18.35 -3.85
C LEU A 8 18.75 19.57 -3.01
N VAL A 9 18.14 19.70 -1.83
CA VAL A 9 18.47 20.79 -0.89
C VAL A 9 19.50 20.31 0.12
N TYR A 10 20.57 21.08 0.26
CA TYR A 10 21.63 20.84 1.23
C TYR A 10 21.88 22.10 2.08
N GLY A 11 22.08 21.92 3.39
CA GLY A 11 22.55 22.96 4.30
C GLY A 11 24.07 22.95 4.39
N VAL A 12 24.66 24.13 4.18
CA VAL A 12 26.11 24.33 4.11
C VAL A 12 26.63 24.86 5.45
N HIS A 13 27.84 24.45 5.84
CA HIS A 13 28.40 24.77 7.15
C HIS A 13 29.86 25.21 7.07
N GLY A 14 30.21 26.23 7.85
CA GLY A 14 31.60 26.58 8.12
C GLY A 14 32.33 25.44 8.83
N GLY A 15 33.42 24.96 8.23
CA GLY A 15 34.35 24.01 8.87
C GLY A 15 33.90 22.54 8.88
N ARG A 16 32.80 22.18 8.23
CA ARG A 16 32.45 20.77 7.98
C ARG A 16 32.85 20.35 6.57
N PRO A 17 33.32 19.10 6.39
CA PRO A 17 33.72 18.62 5.08
C PRO A 17 32.53 18.30 4.16
N ASN A 18 31.35 18.05 4.73
CA ASN A 18 30.17 17.61 4.01
C ASN A 18 28.95 18.47 4.37
N ASP A 19 28.14 18.77 3.36
CA ASP A 19 26.85 19.41 3.55
C ASP A 19 25.81 18.42 4.10
N VAL A 20 24.80 18.95 4.79
CA VAL A 20 23.70 18.14 5.35
C VAL A 20 22.52 18.14 4.39
N TYR A 21 22.03 16.96 4.03
CA TYR A 21 20.91 16.79 3.11
C TYR A 21 19.56 17.03 3.81
N PHE A 22 18.68 17.81 3.16
CA PHE A 22 17.37 18.20 3.72
C PHE A 22 16.16 17.69 2.95
N GLY A 23 16.32 17.29 1.69
CA GLY A 23 15.20 16.76 0.90
C GLY A 23 15.45 16.80 -0.60
N SER A 24 14.60 16.09 -1.32
CA SER A 24 14.54 16.09 -2.79
C SER A 24 13.20 16.63 -3.24
N PHE A 25 13.22 17.37 -4.33
CA PHE A 25 12.05 18.02 -4.88
C PHE A 25 11.99 17.81 -6.39
N ARG A 26 10.77 17.75 -6.94
CA ARG A 26 10.55 17.56 -8.38
C ARG A 26 10.76 18.86 -9.15
N THR A 27 10.57 20.01 -8.51
CA THR A 27 10.78 21.32 -9.11
C THR A 27 11.76 22.15 -8.29
N ARG A 28 12.40 23.13 -8.94
CA ARG A 28 13.27 24.09 -8.27
C ARG A 28 12.46 24.99 -7.33
N GLU A 29 11.25 25.36 -7.72
CA GLU A 29 10.36 26.20 -6.92
C GLU A 29 10.01 25.52 -5.58
N ASP A 30 9.66 24.23 -5.59
CA ASP A 30 9.40 23.47 -4.37
C ASP A 30 10.64 23.41 -3.45
N ALA A 31 11.83 23.30 -4.04
CA ALA A 31 13.10 23.30 -3.30
C ALA A 31 13.39 24.67 -2.66
N GLU A 32 13.11 25.76 -3.37
CA GLU A 32 13.25 27.14 -2.85
C GLU A 32 12.25 27.41 -1.72
N GLU A 33 10.99 26.96 -1.88
CA GLU A 33 9.97 27.06 -0.84
C GLU A 33 10.37 26.25 0.41
N ALA A 34 10.95 25.06 0.22
CA ALA A 34 11.48 24.27 1.32
C ALA A 34 12.62 24.98 2.06
N ILE A 35 13.54 25.63 1.34
CA ILE A 35 14.59 26.47 1.93
C ILE A 35 13.98 27.63 2.72
N ALA A 36 12.94 28.30 2.20
CA ALA A 36 12.24 29.37 2.91
C ALA A 36 11.62 28.87 4.22
N ARG A 37 11.00 27.68 4.23
CA ARG A 37 10.49 27.04 5.45
C ARG A 37 11.60 26.73 6.46
N LEU A 38 12.76 26.25 5.99
CA LEU A 38 13.91 25.99 6.86
C LEU A 38 14.47 27.28 7.47
N HIS A 39 14.50 28.37 6.70
CA HIS A 39 14.87 29.70 7.21
C HIS A 39 13.86 30.26 8.21
N ALA A 40 12.57 30.00 8.05
CA ALA A 40 11.55 30.46 8.99
C ALA A 40 11.53 29.65 10.31
N LYS A 41 12.22 28.50 10.36
CA LYS A 41 12.21 27.62 11.53
C LYS A 41 12.98 28.24 12.70
N GLU A 42 12.30 28.35 13.85
CA GLU A 42 12.91 28.74 15.12
C GLU A 42 13.10 27.53 16.03
N MET A 43 14.18 27.55 16.83
CA MET A 43 14.44 26.56 17.87
C MET A 43 15.02 27.27 19.10
N HIS A 44 14.32 27.17 20.23
CA HIS A 44 14.66 27.87 21.49
C HIS A 44 14.78 29.40 21.34
N GLY A 45 13.87 30.03 20.59
CA GLY A 45 13.83 31.49 20.42
C GLY A 45 14.94 32.07 19.55
N ALA A 46 15.63 31.22 18.79
CA ALA A 46 16.61 31.63 17.80
C ALA A 46 16.32 30.97 16.44
N ASN A 47 16.72 31.66 15.37
CA ASN A 47 16.64 31.11 14.02
C ASN A 47 17.51 29.84 13.92
N TRP A 48 16.86 28.71 13.63
CA TRP A 48 17.51 27.41 13.61
C TRP A 48 18.55 27.32 12.49
N ALA A 49 18.22 27.82 11.30
CA ALA A 49 19.13 27.82 10.15
C ALA A 49 20.37 28.67 10.42
N ALA A 50 20.23 29.88 10.98
CA ALA A 50 21.37 30.73 11.32
C ALA A 50 22.33 30.08 12.33
N LYS A 51 21.80 29.27 13.26
CA LYS A 51 22.60 28.59 14.29
C LYS A 51 23.30 27.33 13.77
N HIS A 52 22.65 26.60 12.86
CA HIS A 52 23.08 25.26 12.46
C HIS A 52 23.59 25.17 11.01
N HIS A 53 23.28 26.14 10.16
CA HIS A 53 23.62 26.21 8.72
C HIS A 53 24.07 27.63 8.40
N ASP A 54 25.18 28.05 9.00
CA ASP A 54 25.73 29.41 8.98
C ASP A 54 26.11 29.91 7.58
N GLN A 55 26.27 29.01 6.61
CA GLN A 55 26.52 29.34 5.20
C GLN A 55 25.26 29.22 4.32
N GLY A 56 24.09 28.99 4.92
CA GLY A 56 22.81 28.90 4.24
C GLY A 56 22.55 27.53 3.58
N PHE A 57 21.78 27.54 2.50
CA PHE A 57 21.36 26.35 1.77
C PHE A 57 21.73 26.46 0.29
N VAL A 58 21.99 25.32 -0.34
CA VAL A 58 22.23 25.20 -1.78
C VAL A 58 21.28 24.19 -2.40
N ILE A 59 20.84 24.49 -3.62
CA ILE A 59 20.07 23.56 -4.46
C ILE A 59 21.03 22.95 -5.47
N ARG A 60 21.13 21.62 -5.45
CA ARG A 60 21.87 20.84 -6.46
C ARG A 60 20.88 20.17 -7.38
N GLU A 61 21.00 20.44 -8.67
CA GLU A 61 20.24 19.73 -9.68
C GLU A 61 20.94 18.40 -10.00
N LEU A 62 20.16 17.32 -10.00
CA LEU A 62 20.62 15.98 -10.33
C LEU A 62 19.75 15.40 -11.43
N VAL A 63 20.39 14.91 -12.49
CA VAL A 63 19.73 14.15 -13.55
C VAL A 63 19.48 12.72 -13.06
N VAL A 64 18.23 12.28 -13.12
CA VAL A 64 17.79 10.95 -12.69
C VAL A 64 18.21 9.91 -13.74
N GLU A 65 18.98 8.91 -13.30
CA GLU A 65 19.49 7.85 -14.18
C GLU A 65 18.59 6.61 -14.23
N THR A 66 17.70 6.44 -13.24
CA THR A 66 16.80 5.28 -13.13
C THR A 66 15.55 5.42 -14.00
N ASP A 67 15.14 4.28 -14.58
CA ASP A 67 13.92 4.18 -15.38
C ASP A 67 12.66 4.15 -14.51
N PHE A 68 12.78 3.90 -13.20
CA PHE A 68 11.63 3.87 -12.28
C PHE A 68 10.84 5.17 -12.29
N GLU A 69 9.52 5.03 -12.30
CA GLU A 69 8.57 6.15 -12.21
C GLU A 69 7.73 5.97 -10.95
N VAL A 70 7.69 7.01 -10.12
CA VAL A 70 6.86 7.00 -8.92
C VAL A 70 5.40 6.85 -9.34
N PRO A 71 4.67 5.84 -8.84
CA PRO A 71 3.29 5.62 -9.22
C PRO A 71 2.43 6.87 -8.97
N GLN A 72 1.54 7.23 -9.90
CA GLN A 72 0.72 8.45 -9.75
C GLN A 72 -0.31 8.32 -8.62
N ARG A 73 -0.66 9.44 -7.97
CA ARG A 73 -1.85 9.53 -7.10
C ARG A 73 -3.09 9.88 -7.95
N PRO A 74 -4.33 9.53 -7.53
CA PRO A 74 -4.66 8.78 -6.32
C PRO A 74 -4.18 7.32 -6.40
N LYS A 75 -3.92 6.70 -5.25
CA LYS A 75 -3.64 5.26 -5.20
C LYS A 75 -4.91 4.47 -5.51
N PRO A 76 -4.81 3.18 -5.87
CA PRO A 76 -5.95 2.41 -6.39
C PRO A 76 -7.14 2.36 -5.41
N ARG A 77 -6.89 2.21 -4.11
CA ARG A 77 -7.94 2.23 -3.07
C ARG A 77 -8.72 3.55 -2.99
N ASP A 78 -8.08 4.66 -3.34
CA ASP A 78 -8.74 5.96 -3.37
C ASP A 78 -9.39 6.22 -4.73
N ARG A 79 -8.95 5.53 -5.79
CA ARG A 79 -9.45 5.66 -7.16
C ARG A 79 -10.66 4.79 -7.45
N PHE A 80 -10.72 3.57 -6.92
CA PHE A 80 -11.76 2.59 -7.24
C PHE A 80 -12.58 2.23 -6.00
N CYS A 81 -13.85 1.91 -6.18
CA CYS A 81 -14.71 1.32 -5.16
C CYS A 81 -15.60 0.23 -5.74
N ALA A 82 -16.17 -0.57 -4.86
CA ALA A 82 -17.17 -1.56 -5.22
C ALA A 82 -18.42 -1.42 -4.36
N HIS A 83 -19.56 -1.75 -4.94
CA HIS A 83 -20.83 -1.82 -4.26
C HIS A 83 -21.50 -3.16 -4.55
N ALA A 84 -21.84 -3.90 -3.50
CA ALA A 84 -22.57 -5.15 -3.60
C ALA A 84 -24.07 -4.89 -3.44
N LYS A 85 -24.85 -5.34 -4.43
CA LYS A 85 -26.31 -5.40 -4.35
C LYS A 85 -26.73 -6.84 -4.11
N GLU A 86 -27.56 -7.05 -3.11
CA GLU A 86 -28.09 -8.38 -2.81
C GLU A 86 -28.92 -8.88 -4.00
N GLY A 87 -28.65 -10.11 -4.43
CA GLY A 87 -29.31 -10.77 -5.55
C GLY A 87 -30.39 -11.75 -5.08
N SER A 88 -30.51 -12.90 -5.76
CA SER A 88 -31.28 -14.04 -5.23
C SER A 88 -30.63 -14.60 -3.97
N VAL A 89 -31.42 -15.27 -3.11
CA VAL A 89 -31.01 -15.79 -1.79
C VAL A 89 -29.58 -16.33 -1.79
N GLY A 90 -28.71 -15.66 -1.02
CA GLY A 90 -27.31 -16.05 -0.83
C GLY A 90 -26.35 -15.59 -1.93
N CYS A 91 -26.77 -14.86 -2.96
CA CYS A 91 -25.90 -14.33 -4.02
C CYS A 91 -25.89 -12.80 -4.01
N ALA A 92 -24.84 -12.19 -4.57
CA ALA A 92 -24.75 -10.75 -4.73
C ALA A 92 -24.25 -10.36 -6.13
N GLN A 93 -24.74 -9.25 -6.64
CA GLN A 93 -24.19 -8.60 -7.83
C GLN A 93 -23.29 -7.46 -7.39
N VAL A 94 -22.01 -7.52 -7.75
CA VAL A 94 -21.05 -6.47 -7.44
C VAL A 94 -20.88 -5.56 -8.64
N GLU A 95 -20.92 -4.26 -8.39
CA GLU A 95 -20.64 -3.18 -9.33
C GLU A 95 -19.35 -2.49 -8.89
N VAL A 96 -18.40 -2.31 -9.81
CA VAL A 96 -17.11 -1.66 -9.54
C VAL A 96 -17.08 -0.33 -10.27
N PHE A 97 -16.69 0.72 -9.55
CA PHE A 97 -16.67 2.08 -10.04
C PHE A 97 -15.26 2.69 -9.94
N GLU A 98 -14.94 3.54 -10.91
CA GLU A 98 -13.85 4.50 -10.82
C GLU A 98 -14.37 5.87 -10.39
N ARG A 99 -13.68 6.50 -9.44
CA ARG A 99 -13.89 7.89 -9.05
C ARG A 99 -13.19 8.81 -10.04
N THR A 100 -13.99 9.51 -10.83
CA THR A 100 -13.53 10.53 -11.80
C THR A 100 -13.94 11.94 -11.34
N PRO A 101 -13.36 13.01 -11.89
CA PRO A 101 -13.83 14.37 -11.64
C PRO A 101 -15.30 14.60 -11.98
N GLN A 102 -15.89 13.78 -12.86
CA GLN A 102 -17.29 13.84 -13.29
C GLN A 102 -18.22 12.97 -12.43
N GLY A 103 -17.69 12.20 -11.48
CA GLY A 103 -18.43 11.28 -10.63
C GLY A 103 -17.98 9.82 -10.78
N LEU A 104 -18.87 8.88 -10.45
CA LEU A 104 -18.60 7.45 -10.52
C LEU A 104 -18.83 6.91 -11.94
N GLU A 105 -17.83 6.26 -12.51
CA GLU A 105 -17.92 5.56 -13.79
C GLU A 105 -17.85 4.04 -13.55
N GLU A 106 -18.85 3.27 -13.99
CA GLU A 106 -18.83 1.81 -13.86
C GLU A 106 -17.71 1.22 -14.74
N ARG A 107 -16.81 0.44 -14.12
CA ARG A 107 -15.69 -0.23 -14.78
C ARG A 107 -15.90 -1.72 -14.96
N ALA A 108 -16.62 -2.35 -14.04
CA ALA A 108 -16.86 -3.78 -14.08
C ALA A 108 -18.10 -4.16 -13.29
N ARG A 109 -18.59 -5.36 -13.58
CA ARG A 109 -19.74 -5.96 -12.91
C ARG A 109 -19.56 -7.48 -12.86
N TYR A 110 -19.71 -8.09 -11.70
CA TYR A 110 -19.59 -9.54 -11.54
C TYR A 110 -20.54 -10.10 -10.47
N ALA A 111 -20.98 -11.34 -10.68
CA ALA A 111 -21.80 -12.05 -9.71
C ALA A 111 -20.93 -12.79 -8.69
N ARG A 112 -21.39 -12.80 -7.44
CA ARG A 112 -20.88 -13.62 -6.34
C ARG A 112 -21.89 -14.70 -5.96
N ASN A 113 -21.41 -15.88 -5.62
CA ASN A 113 -22.23 -16.97 -5.07
C ASN A 113 -22.44 -16.88 -3.54
N HIS A 114 -22.06 -15.75 -2.93
CA HIS A 114 -22.26 -15.41 -1.53
C HIS A 114 -22.63 -13.91 -1.40
N ALA A 115 -23.41 -13.57 -0.37
CA ALA A 115 -23.75 -12.18 -0.04
C ALA A 115 -22.93 -11.61 1.13
N MET A 116 -22.17 -12.47 1.82
CA MET A 116 -21.35 -12.08 2.97
C MET A 116 -20.01 -11.50 2.51
N PHE A 117 -19.47 -10.60 3.35
CA PHE A 117 -18.14 -10.01 3.22
C PHE A 117 -17.90 -9.19 1.95
N GLU A 118 -17.11 -8.15 2.12
CA GLU A 118 -16.87 -7.16 1.10
C GLU A 118 -15.46 -7.35 0.54
N THR A 119 -15.33 -8.34 -0.34
CA THR A 119 -14.04 -8.82 -0.88
C THR A 119 -13.63 -8.03 -2.14
N PHE A 120 -13.12 -6.81 -1.95
CA PHE A 120 -12.61 -5.96 -3.03
C PHE A 120 -11.38 -5.17 -2.58
N GLU A 121 -10.24 -5.39 -3.24
CA GLU A 121 -9.00 -4.63 -3.00
C GLU A 121 -8.34 -4.26 -4.33
N PRO A 122 -8.44 -3.00 -4.78
CA PRO A 122 -7.80 -2.53 -6.00
C PRO A 122 -6.30 -2.34 -5.77
N PHE A 123 -5.50 -2.69 -6.77
CA PHE A 123 -4.05 -2.59 -6.72
C PHE A 123 -3.44 -2.27 -8.08
N ARG A 124 -2.16 -1.87 -8.06
CA ARG A 124 -1.39 -1.61 -9.28
C ARG A 124 -0.33 -2.65 -9.46
N GLN A 125 -0.17 -3.10 -10.68
CA GLN A 125 0.95 -3.95 -11.07
C GLN A 125 1.39 -3.61 -12.49
N ARG A 126 2.69 -3.36 -12.66
CA ARG A 126 3.31 -3.07 -13.97
C ARG A 126 2.54 -2.01 -14.80
N GLY A 127 2.10 -0.93 -14.13
CA GLY A 127 1.40 0.19 -14.77
C GLY A 127 -0.09 -0.05 -15.08
N ARG A 128 -0.65 -1.22 -14.74
CA ARG A 128 -2.08 -1.54 -14.87
C ARG A 128 -2.76 -1.55 -13.51
N ASN A 129 -4.08 -1.30 -13.52
CA ASN A 129 -4.91 -1.40 -12.32
C ASN A 129 -5.69 -2.71 -12.35
N PHE A 130 -5.63 -3.44 -11.26
CA PHE A 130 -6.34 -4.69 -11.03
C PHE A 130 -7.12 -4.61 -9.72
N ALA A 131 -7.95 -5.60 -9.43
CA ALA A 131 -8.52 -5.77 -8.10
C ALA A 131 -8.55 -7.24 -7.70
N LEU A 132 -8.19 -7.53 -6.44
CA LEU A 132 -8.53 -8.81 -5.83
C LEU A 132 -10.01 -8.82 -5.50
N VAL A 133 -10.68 -9.88 -5.92
CA VAL A 133 -12.10 -10.12 -5.67
C VAL A 133 -12.30 -11.57 -5.24
N SER A 134 -13.40 -11.85 -4.54
CA SER A 134 -13.89 -13.21 -4.37
C SER A 134 -15.28 -13.28 -5.00
N ARG A 135 -15.38 -14.08 -6.06
CA ARG A 135 -16.63 -14.39 -6.78
C ARG A 135 -17.25 -15.66 -6.24
N ASP A 136 -16.39 -16.65 -6.03
CA ASP A 136 -16.74 -17.87 -5.34
C ASP A 136 -16.29 -17.77 -3.89
N TYR A 137 -17.17 -18.18 -2.98
CA TYR A 137 -16.99 -18.12 -1.53
C TYR A 137 -15.64 -18.66 -1.05
N THR A 138 -15.02 -19.59 -1.77
CA THR A 138 -13.77 -20.26 -1.39
C THR A 138 -12.53 -19.77 -2.16
N LYS A 139 -12.69 -18.81 -3.08
CA LYS A 139 -11.63 -18.41 -4.02
C LYS A 139 -11.42 -16.91 -4.10
N SER A 140 -10.16 -16.56 -4.28
CA SER A 140 -9.69 -15.27 -4.73
C SER A 140 -9.50 -15.28 -6.25
N ALA A 141 -9.74 -14.14 -6.88
CA ALA A 141 -9.51 -13.90 -8.29
C ALA A 141 -9.01 -12.48 -8.52
N VAL A 142 -8.38 -12.25 -9.67
CA VAL A 142 -7.91 -10.93 -10.11
C VAL A 142 -8.78 -10.44 -11.25
N LEU A 143 -9.44 -9.31 -11.01
CA LEU A 143 -10.19 -8.53 -11.97
C LEU A 143 -9.27 -7.50 -12.62
N ASP A 144 -9.25 -7.42 -13.95
CA ASP A 144 -8.66 -6.29 -14.67
C ASP A 144 -9.65 -5.14 -14.72
N LEU A 145 -9.27 -4.00 -14.11
CA LEU A 145 -10.15 -2.84 -14.01
C LEU A 145 -10.27 -2.06 -15.33
N ALA A 146 -9.41 -2.34 -16.32
CA ALA A 146 -9.52 -1.75 -17.65
C ALA A 146 -10.53 -2.48 -18.53
N THR A 147 -10.64 -3.81 -18.42
CA THR A 147 -11.51 -4.65 -19.26
C THR A 147 -12.77 -5.12 -18.55
N GLY A 148 -12.75 -5.16 -17.22
CA GLY A 148 -13.79 -5.76 -16.40
C GLY A 148 -13.77 -7.30 -16.38
N GLU A 149 -12.70 -7.92 -16.88
CA GLU A 149 -12.56 -9.38 -16.99
C GLU A 149 -11.74 -9.97 -15.84
N ILE A 150 -12.05 -11.21 -15.44
CA ILE A 150 -11.18 -11.97 -14.56
C ILE A 150 -10.00 -12.49 -15.37
N VAL A 151 -8.79 -12.11 -14.96
CA VAL A 151 -7.56 -12.43 -15.68
C VAL A 151 -6.72 -13.50 -14.99
N ALA A 152 -6.90 -13.72 -13.68
CA ALA A 152 -6.26 -14.80 -12.93
C ALA A 152 -7.18 -15.27 -11.80
N GLU A 153 -7.10 -16.54 -11.43
CA GLU A 153 -7.82 -17.10 -10.28
C GLU A 153 -7.01 -18.20 -9.59
N GLU A 154 -7.36 -18.46 -8.33
CA GLU A 154 -6.85 -19.64 -7.64
C GLU A 154 -7.32 -20.93 -8.35
N PRO A 155 -6.48 -21.97 -8.40
CA PRO A 155 -6.89 -23.26 -8.95
C PRO A 155 -8.08 -23.84 -8.18
N ASP A 156 -8.90 -24.62 -8.87
CA ASP A 156 -9.90 -25.48 -8.21
C ASP A 156 -9.18 -26.38 -7.21
N ASN A 157 -9.46 -26.17 -5.93
CA ASN A 157 -8.88 -26.94 -4.85
C ASN A 157 -9.94 -27.13 -3.76
N GLU A 158 -9.80 -28.19 -2.96
CA GLU A 158 -10.72 -28.54 -1.87
C GLU A 158 -10.55 -27.62 -0.65
N TRP A 159 -10.15 -26.36 -0.84
CA TRP A 159 -9.80 -25.49 0.29
C TRP A 159 -11.04 -24.77 0.80
N ASP A 160 -11.33 -25.06 2.06
CA ASP A 160 -12.40 -24.52 2.88
C ASP A 160 -12.18 -23.06 3.33
N PHE A 161 -11.31 -22.30 2.66
CA PHE A 161 -10.99 -20.94 3.08
C PHE A 161 -11.96 -19.94 2.49
N CYS A 162 -12.66 -19.19 3.34
CA CYS A 162 -13.56 -18.11 2.96
C CYS A 162 -12.88 -16.74 3.08
N PRO A 163 -12.54 -16.06 1.97
CA PRO A 163 -11.99 -14.71 2.02
C PRO A 163 -12.98 -13.72 2.63
N VAL A 164 -12.51 -13.00 3.64
CA VAL A 164 -13.24 -11.89 4.27
C VAL A 164 -12.69 -10.55 3.80
N GLY A 165 -11.39 -10.48 3.49
CA GLY A 165 -10.81 -9.30 2.90
C GLY A 165 -9.40 -9.52 2.36
N PHE A 166 -8.91 -8.49 1.68
CA PHE A 166 -7.65 -8.50 0.97
C PHE A 166 -6.87 -7.24 1.27
N TYR A 167 -5.55 -7.33 1.12
CA TYR A 167 -4.67 -6.17 1.14
C TYR A 167 -3.52 -6.37 0.16
N VAL A 168 -3.34 -5.41 -0.74
CA VAL A 168 -2.17 -5.36 -1.62
C VAL A 168 -1.41 -4.08 -1.31
N PRO A 169 -0.17 -4.17 -0.82
CA PRO A 169 0.63 -2.99 -0.54
C PRO A 169 0.86 -2.16 -1.80
N ASP A 170 0.60 -0.87 -1.71
CA ASP A 170 0.90 0.12 -2.73
C ASP A 170 2.16 0.92 -2.35
N TRP A 171 2.86 1.45 -3.34
CA TRP A 171 4.04 2.29 -3.13
C TRP A 171 3.76 3.43 -2.13
N TRP A 172 2.59 4.06 -2.21
CA TRP A 172 2.20 5.17 -1.33
C TRP A 172 1.79 4.76 0.09
N ASP A 173 1.69 3.45 0.40
CA ASP A 173 1.48 3.02 1.78
C ASP A 173 2.80 3.05 2.59
N LEU A 174 3.93 3.18 1.91
CA LEU A 174 5.27 2.99 2.48
C LEU A 174 6.21 4.15 2.26
N HIS A 175 6.00 4.86 1.15
CA HIS A 175 6.80 5.99 0.77
C HIS A 175 5.93 7.23 0.76
N ASP A 176 6.50 8.33 1.23
CA ASP A 176 5.93 9.65 1.10
C ASP A 176 6.63 10.40 -0.06
N ASP A 177 6.34 11.68 -0.18
CA ASP A 177 6.91 12.54 -1.22
C ASP A 177 8.42 12.83 -1.03
N SER A 178 9.05 12.32 0.04
CA SER A 178 10.47 12.59 0.35
C SER A 178 11.45 11.64 -0.36
N VAL A 179 11.01 10.44 -0.75
CA VAL A 179 11.87 9.41 -1.36
C VAL A 179 11.75 9.44 -2.88
N LEU A 180 12.44 10.41 -3.51
CA LEU A 180 12.45 10.54 -4.97
C LEU A 180 13.55 9.70 -5.63
N PRO A 181 13.31 9.12 -6.82
CA PRO A 181 14.33 8.37 -7.57
C PRO A 181 15.57 9.20 -7.85
N GLY A 182 16.75 8.66 -7.51
CA GLY A 182 18.03 9.37 -7.62
C GLY A 182 18.43 10.18 -6.38
N SER A 183 17.55 10.33 -5.39
CA SER A 183 17.92 10.98 -4.12
C SER A 183 18.93 10.17 -3.30
N PRO A 184 19.68 10.79 -2.37
CA PRO A 184 20.65 10.07 -1.52
C PRO A 184 20.07 8.94 -0.67
N TYR A 185 18.77 8.97 -0.37
CA TYR A 185 18.08 7.92 0.38
C TYR A 185 17.31 6.94 -0.51
N TRP A 186 17.30 7.16 -1.81
CA TRP A 186 16.67 6.24 -2.74
C TRP A 186 17.58 5.03 -3.01
N SER A 187 16.96 3.87 -3.08
CA SER A 187 17.58 2.62 -3.51
C SER A 187 16.61 1.86 -4.40
N LYS A 188 17.09 0.84 -5.10
CA LYS A 188 16.23 -0.03 -5.91
C LYS A 188 15.13 -0.72 -5.08
N ASP A 189 15.36 -0.91 -3.79
CA ASP A 189 14.36 -1.48 -2.88
C ASP A 189 13.17 -0.54 -2.66
N CYS A 190 13.36 0.76 -2.88
CA CYS A 190 12.29 1.75 -2.85
C CYS A 190 11.37 1.65 -4.08
N GLU A 191 11.68 0.82 -5.08
CA GLU A 191 10.78 0.56 -6.21
C GLU A 191 9.62 -0.37 -5.82
N LEU A 192 9.75 -1.07 -4.68
CA LEU A 192 8.73 -1.95 -4.13
C LEU A 192 7.84 -1.21 -3.11
N PRO A 193 6.59 -1.67 -2.91
CA PRO A 193 5.91 -2.79 -3.57
C PRO A 193 5.41 -2.42 -4.97
N ASP A 194 5.36 -3.43 -5.85
CA ASP A 194 4.96 -3.31 -7.25
C ASP A 194 3.69 -4.12 -7.59
N GLY A 195 2.95 -4.54 -6.56
CA GLY A 195 1.74 -5.34 -6.68
C GLY A 195 1.95 -6.80 -7.06
N THR A 196 3.16 -7.35 -6.89
CA THR A 196 3.47 -8.77 -7.14
C THR A 196 3.11 -9.69 -5.98
N PHE A 197 2.61 -9.16 -4.86
CA PHE A 197 2.10 -9.96 -3.76
C PHE A 197 0.97 -9.23 -3.03
N GLY A 198 0.16 -10.00 -2.30
CA GLY A 198 -0.86 -9.47 -1.42
C GLY A 198 -1.13 -10.40 -0.26
N PHE A 199 -2.15 -10.06 0.50
CA PHE A 199 -2.63 -10.83 1.63
C PHE A 199 -4.12 -11.06 1.48
N VAL A 200 -4.56 -12.22 1.94
CA VAL A 200 -5.96 -12.53 2.17
C VAL A 200 -6.13 -12.95 3.62
N TRP A 201 -7.22 -12.51 4.24
CA TRP A 201 -7.65 -13.04 5.52
C TRP A 201 -9.07 -13.54 5.43
N GLY A 202 -9.37 -14.55 6.24
CA GLY A 202 -10.62 -15.29 6.17
C GLY A 202 -10.75 -16.32 7.26
N CYS A 203 -11.84 -17.09 7.25
CA CYS A 203 -11.95 -18.29 8.08
C CYS A 203 -11.69 -19.54 7.24
N VAL A 204 -11.23 -20.60 7.90
CA VAL A 204 -11.32 -21.95 7.34
C VAL A 204 -12.64 -22.54 7.82
N TRP A 205 -13.35 -23.24 6.95
CA TRP A 205 -14.66 -23.76 7.27
C TRP A 205 -14.64 -24.62 8.53
N GLY A 206 -15.55 -24.33 9.46
CA GLY A 206 -15.59 -24.97 10.79
C GLY A 206 -14.69 -24.31 11.85
N ASP A 207 -13.88 -23.31 11.50
CA ASP A 207 -13.12 -22.48 12.45
C ASP A 207 -13.45 -20.99 12.29
N ASP A 208 -14.53 -20.58 12.95
CA ASP A 208 -14.97 -19.18 13.02
C ASP A 208 -14.28 -18.39 14.15
N SER A 209 -13.33 -19.01 14.87
CA SER A 209 -12.74 -18.45 16.08
C SER A 209 -11.51 -17.56 15.82
N SER A 210 -10.99 -17.59 14.59
CA SER A 210 -9.79 -16.83 14.21
C SER A 210 -9.76 -16.54 12.71
N TRP A 211 -9.09 -15.45 12.34
CA TRP A 211 -8.82 -15.11 10.94
C TRP A 211 -7.46 -15.66 10.53
N LYS A 212 -7.44 -16.34 9.39
CA LYS A 212 -6.30 -17.02 8.80
C LYS A 212 -5.68 -16.05 7.80
N VAL A 213 -4.48 -15.54 8.09
CA VAL A 213 -3.81 -14.62 7.16
C VAL A 213 -2.89 -15.43 6.26
N GLN A 214 -3.13 -15.35 4.95
CA GLN A 214 -2.40 -16.10 3.94
C GLN A 214 -1.76 -15.15 2.92
N TRP A 215 -0.63 -15.59 2.36
CA TRP A 215 0.09 -14.89 1.32
C TRP A 215 -0.55 -15.16 -0.03
N LEU A 216 -0.74 -14.12 -0.84
CA LEU A 216 -1.09 -14.25 -2.25
C LEU A 216 0.13 -13.92 -3.10
N ASP A 217 0.56 -14.86 -3.94
CA ASP A 217 1.52 -14.61 -5.01
C ASP A 217 0.78 -14.07 -6.24
N LEU A 218 1.03 -12.80 -6.53
CA LEU A 218 0.45 -12.07 -7.67
C LEU A 218 1.47 -11.88 -8.80
N SER A 219 2.69 -12.44 -8.67
CA SER A 219 3.80 -12.17 -9.60
C SER A 219 3.52 -12.64 -11.03
N ARG A 220 2.58 -13.58 -11.19
CA ARG A 220 2.20 -14.23 -12.44
C ARG A 220 0.76 -13.94 -12.88
N VAL A 221 0.15 -12.84 -12.41
CA VAL A 221 -1.19 -12.41 -12.83
C VAL A 221 -1.28 -12.24 -14.35
N ALA A 222 -0.24 -11.74 -15.01
CA ALA A 222 -0.21 -11.59 -16.47
C ALA A 222 -0.23 -12.93 -17.23
N GLU A 223 0.11 -14.04 -16.56
CA GLU A 223 0.02 -15.41 -17.08
C GLU A 223 -1.27 -16.11 -16.68
N GLY A 224 -2.16 -15.40 -15.97
CA GLY A 224 -3.40 -15.92 -15.42
C GLY A 224 -3.26 -16.78 -14.16
N ALA A 225 -2.13 -16.69 -13.48
CA ALA A 225 -1.87 -17.46 -12.26
C ALA A 225 -1.98 -16.59 -11.00
N LEU A 226 -2.69 -17.13 -10.01
CA LEU A 226 -2.80 -16.64 -8.64
C LEU A 226 -2.65 -17.84 -7.70
N THR A 227 -1.73 -17.76 -6.75
CA THR A 227 -1.54 -18.83 -5.76
C THR A 227 -1.56 -18.29 -4.35
N ARG A 228 -2.06 -19.11 -3.42
CA ARG A 228 -2.21 -18.77 -2.01
C ARG A 228 -1.37 -19.71 -1.15
N GLU A 229 -0.71 -19.16 -0.14
CA GLU A 229 0.15 -19.91 0.77
C GLU A 229 -0.12 -19.58 2.24
N GLU A 230 -0.24 -20.61 3.07
CA GLU A 230 -0.41 -20.47 4.52
C GLU A 230 0.93 -20.18 5.21
N ARG A 231 1.34 -18.91 5.22
CA ARG A 231 2.64 -18.48 5.79
C ARG A 231 2.55 -17.88 7.19
N PHE A 232 1.42 -17.29 7.58
CA PHE A 232 1.38 -16.36 8.73
C PHE A 232 0.52 -16.81 9.92
N GLY A 233 0.01 -18.05 9.90
CA GLY A 233 -0.80 -18.57 10.99
C GLY A 233 -2.11 -17.80 11.19
N TYR A 234 -2.49 -17.58 12.46
CA TYR A 234 -3.84 -17.16 12.85
C TYR A 234 -3.82 -15.85 13.64
N VAL A 235 -4.76 -14.96 13.35
CA VAL A 235 -5.08 -13.74 14.08
C VAL A 235 -6.36 -13.98 14.86
N GLU A 236 -6.32 -13.83 16.17
CA GLU A 236 -7.53 -13.92 17.01
C GLU A 236 -8.48 -12.76 16.66
N VAL A 237 -9.78 -13.01 16.59
CA VAL A 237 -10.77 -12.05 16.06
C VAL A 237 -10.89 -10.83 16.98
N SER A 238 -10.07 -9.80 16.75
CA SER A 238 -10.20 -8.46 17.34
C SER A 238 -10.49 -7.38 16.31
N THR A 239 -11.03 -7.74 15.14
CA THR A 239 -11.30 -6.81 14.02
C THR A 239 -12.70 -6.22 14.03
N ARG A 240 -13.40 -6.24 15.19
CA ARG A 240 -14.86 -6.01 15.29
C ARG A 240 -15.38 -4.73 14.61
N ASP A 241 -14.52 -3.74 14.33
CA ASP A 241 -14.91 -2.43 13.81
C ASP A 241 -14.12 -1.95 12.56
N TRP A 242 -13.31 -2.79 11.90
CA TRP A 242 -12.60 -2.35 10.68
C TRP A 242 -13.38 -2.61 9.39
N HIS A 243 -13.58 -1.54 8.60
CA HIS A 243 -14.15 -1.59 7.24
C HIS A 243 -13.12 -1.10 6.23
N SER A 244 -12.96 -1.81 5.09
CA SER A 244 -12.06 -1.33 4.03
C SER A 244 -12.60 -0.04 3.43
N PRO A 245 -11.79 1.03 3.33
CA PRO A 245 -12.19 2.27 2.68
C PRO A 245 -12.62 2.09 1.22
N ALA A 246 -12.16 1.03 0.54
CA ALA A 246 -12.56 0.70 -0.83
C ALA A 246 -14.04 0.31 -0.97
N LEU A 247 -14.71 0.05 0.14
CA LEU A 247 -16.11 -0.36 0.24
C LEU A 247 -17.03 0.79 0.63
N SER A 248 -16.45 1.92 1.02
CA SER A 248 -17.19 3.15 1.24
C SER A 248 -17.44 3.86 -0.09
N LEU A 249 -18.68 4.28 -0.31
CA LEU A 249 -19.04 5.19 -1.40
C LEU A 249 -18.67 6.65 -1.09
N GLU A 250 -18.37 6.96 0.18
CA GLU A 250 -17.92 8.28 0.57
C GLU A 250 -16.55 8.61 -0.03
N PRO A 251 -16.25 9.89 -0.29
CA PRO A 251 -14.92 10.29 -0.73
C PRO A 251 -13.88 9.96 0.35
N PRO A 252 -12.66 9.53 -0.03
CA PRO A 252 -11.60 9.28 0.93
C PRO A 252 -11.22 10.58 1.67
N PRO A 253 -10.67 10.49 2.89
CA PRO A 253 -10.16 11.66 3.59
C PRO A 253 -9.05 12.34 2.77
N SER A 254 -8.78 13.62 3.03
CA SER A 254 -7.82 14.43 2.26
C SER A 254 -6.38 13.86 2.25
N GLY A 255 -6.03 13.02 3.23
CA GLY A 255 -4.74 12.33 3.33
C GLY A 255 -4.68 10.96 2.65
N GLY A 256 -5.78 10.50 2.02
CA GLY A 256 -5.92 9.14 1.48
C GLY A 256 -6.26 8.09 2.55
N SER A 257 -6.68 6.91 2.10
CA SER A 257 -7.12 5.81 2.97
C SER A 257 -5.95 5.16 3.71
N ALA A 258 -6.04 4.96 5.04
CA ALA A 258 -5.03 4.21 5.80
C ALA A 258 -5.11 2.69 5.49
N PRO A 259 -4.00 1.92 5.63
CA PRO A 259 -4.08 0.46 5.64
C PRO A 259 -4.93 -0.04 6.84
N PRO A 260 -5.35 -1.32 6.86
CA PRO A 260 -5.95 -1.89 8.05
C PRO A 260 -5.06 -1.63 9.27
N PRO A 261 -5.60 -1.17 10.41
CA PRO A 261 -4.80 -0.74 11.56
C PRO A 261 -3.93 -1.89 12.08
N PHE A 262 -4.41 -3.11 11.91
CA PHE A 262 -3.71 -4.33 12.28
C PHE A 262 -2.75 -4.86 11.21
N ILE A 263 -2.45 -4.14 10.13
CA ILE A 263 -1.44 -4.52 9.13
C ILE A 263 -0.56 -3.30 8.79
N GLY A 264 0.63 -3.23 9.37
CA GLY A 264 1.70 -2.36 8.93
C GLY A 264 2.59 -3.05 7.91
N VAL A 265 3.15 -2.31 6.94
CA VAL A 265 4.23 -2.82 6.07
C VAL A 265 5.42 -1.88 6.19
N ARG A 266 6.65 -2.39 6.05
CA ARG A 266 7.90 -1.62 6.05
C ARG A 266 8.94 -2.30 5.17
N PHE A 267 9.82 -1.53 4.53
CA PHE A 267 10.96 -2.07 3.79
C PHE A 267 12.25 -1.77 4.56
N ASN A 268 13.07 -2.80 4.80
CA ASN A 268 14.33 -2.66 5.52
C ASN A 268 15.42 -3.53 4.86
N LYS A 269 16.45 -2.88 4.30
CA LYS A 269 17.59 -3.53 3.63
C LYS A 269 17.17 -4.55 2.55
N GLY A 270 16.31 -4.13 1.61
CA GLY A 270 15.83 -4.98 0.52
C GLY A 270 14.84 -6.06 0.90
N LYS A 271 14.35 -6.06 2.14
CA LYS A 271 13.30 -6.96 2.59
C LYS A 271 12.02 -6.19 2.90
N ALA A 272 10.95 -6.52 2.20
CA ALA A 272 9.60 -6.18 2.63
C ALA A 272 9.29 -6.89 3.95
N ARG A 273 8.62 -6.22 4.88
CA ARG A 273 8.17 -6.76 6.16
C ARG A 273 6.73 -6.32 6.38
N ALA A 274 5.85 -7.22 6.79
CA ALA A 274 4.54 -6.88 7.31
C ALA A 274 4.53 -7.09 8.84
N CYS A 275 3.92 -6.17 9.57
CA CYS A 275 3.60 -6.27 10.99
C CYS A 275 2.09 -6.41 11.08
N ILE A 276 1.59 -7.48 11.72
CA ILE A 276 0.16 -7.62 11.98
C ILE A 276 -0.04 -7.31 13.47
N ASP A 277 -1.12 -6.63 13.90
CA ASP A 277 -1.41 -6.39 15.34
C ASP A 277 -1.88 -7.66 16.06
N VAL A 278 -1.13 -8.74 15.84
CA VAL A 278 -0.68 -9.71 16.84
C VAL A 278 0.83 -9.70 16.65
N LEU A 279 1.58 -8.99 17.49
CA LEU A 279 2.96 -8.56 17.18
C LEU A 279 3.91 -9.77 17.00
N VAL A 280 4.06 -10.20 15.74
CA VAL A 280 4.91 -11.30 15.28
C VAL A 280 5.58 -10.85 13.98
N ASP A 281 6.91 -10.74 13.98
CA ASP A 281 7.68 -10.46 12.75
C ASP A 281 7.90 -11.77 11.99
N PHE A 282 7.64 -11.81 10.67
CA PHE A 282 7.94 -12.97 9.80
C PHE A 282 8.99 -12.63 8.74
N ASP A 283 9.90 -13.56 8.43
CA ASP A 283 10.78 -13.46 7.26
C ASP A 283 10.03 -13.98 6.02
N LEU A 284 9.68 -13.09 5.09
CA LEU A 284 8.92 -13.43 3.88
C LEU A 284 9.65 -14.39 2.92
N SER A 285 10.98 -14.51 3.02
CA SER A 285 11.75 -15.47 2.22
C SER A 285 11.69 -16.90 2.75
N THR A 286 11.36 -17.08 4.04
CA THR A 286 11.34 -18.39 4.71
C THR A 286 9.99 -18.76 5.33
N GLY A 287 9.09 -17.79 5.51
CA GLY A 287 7.84 -17.94 6.24
C GLY A 287 8.00 -18.11 7.76
N GLN A 288 9.22 -17.97 8.30
CA GLN A 288 9.48 -18.23 9.72
C GLN A 288 9.31 -16.97 10.58
N PRO A 289 8.75 -17.08 11.80
CA PRO A 289 8.70 -15.96 12.75
C PRO A 289 10.10 -15.62 13.28
N VAL A 290 10.40 -14.33 13.41
CA VAL A 290 11.70 -13.78 13.80
C VAL A 290 11.73 -13.39 15.28
N ASP A 291 10.59 -13.01 15.87
CA ASP A 291 10.46 -12.73 17.32
C ASP A 291 9.01 -12.90 17.78
N TRP A 292 8.78 -13.45 18.98
CA TRP A 292 7.45 -13.64 19.57
C TRP A 292 7.36 -12.93 20.92
N GLN A 293 6.50 -11.90 21.01
CA GLN A 293 6.03 -11.39 22.31
C GLN A 293 4.52 -11.19 22.31
N ARG A 294 3.89 -11.78 23.32
CA ARG A 294 2.47 -11.59 23.63
C ARG A 294 2.28 -10.17 24.18
N LEU A 295 1.73 -9.25 23.40
CA LEU A 295 1.24 -7.99 23.96
C LEU A 295 -0.01 -8.27 24.80
N ARG A 296 0.03 -7.89 26.08
CA ARG A 296 -1.18 -7.51 26.79
C ARG A 296 -1.56 -6.12 26.26
N ASN A 297 -2.65 -6.05 25.51
CA ASN A 297 -3.26 -4.76 25.21
C ASN A 297 -3.90 -4.22 26.50
N GLU A 298 -3.14 -3.42 27.26
CA GLU A 298 -3.64 -2.70 28.44
C GLU A 298 -4.24 -1.33 28.10
N ASN A 299 -4.37 -0.97 26.81
CA ASN A 299 -4.79 0.37 26.38
C ASN A 299 -6.10 0.40 25.59
N PHE A 300 -7.16 -0.20 26.15
CA PHE A 300 -8.54 0.16 25.85
C PHE A 300 -9.29 0.33 27.17
N ASP A 301 -9.08 1.49 27.81
CA ASP A 301 -10.01 2.14 28.73
C ASP A 301 -10.49 3.45 28.07
#